data_AF-A0A0Q4HB81-F1
#
_entry.id   AF-A0A0Q4HB81-F1
#
_cell.length_a   1.000
_cell.length_b   1.000
_cell.length_c   1.000
_cell.angle_alpha   90.00
_cell.angle_beta   90.00
_cell.angle_gamma   90.00
#
_symmetry.space_group_name_H-M   'P 1'
#
loop_
_entity.id
_entity.type
_entity.pdbx_description
1 polymer ?
#
loop_
_entity_poly.entity_id
_entity_poly.type
_entity_poly.pdbx_seq_one_letter_code
_entity_poly.pdbx_strand_id
1 'polypeptide(L)'
;MTSFLSPDAAAALAALTALESGAGEAAPLDRLRGIRALVVALEADPAALVAAREAVDAGASWDDIADAAGLSASAAKYRWAGDDDTIADRQEASRRRKRERPSSVPTDLPGESVSEAARRLGLTPQAIYQRVTRGLVEARTITLPDGRSYKRVFLTDPADPDGGGADATGAGVGTDTTDRVPPAEG
;
A
#
# COMPACT_ATOMS: atom_id res chain seq x y z
N MET A 1 -19.64 7.54 -38.85
CA MET A 1 -19.01 8.38 -37.81
C MET A 1 -17.89 7.55 -37.22
N THR A 2 -16.65 8.01 -37.35
CA THR A 2 -15.49 7.39 -36.71
C THR A 2 -15.56 7.69 -35.21
N SER A 3 -15.52 6.67 -34.36
CA SER A 3 -15.46 6.84 -32.90
C SER A 3 -14.09 7.42 -32.51
N PHE A 4 -14.06 8.37 -31.58
CA PHE A 4 -12.82 8.94 -31.05
C PHE A 4 -12.16 8.02 -30.00
N LEU A 5 -12.95 7.22 -29.28
CA LEU A 5 -12.44 6.28 -28.28
C LEU A 5 -11.69 5.12 -28.92
N SER A 6 -10.66 4.65 -28.22
CA SER A 6 -10.01 3.38 -28.52
C SER A 6 -11.00 2.21 -28.44
N PRO A 7 -10.70 1.07 -29.10
CA PRO A 7 -11.54 -0.12 -29.00
C PRO A 7 -11.80 -0.58 -27.56
N ASP A 8 -10.78 -0.48 -26.69
CA ASP A 8 -10.87 -0.92 -25.30
C ASP A 8 -11.80 -0.02 -24.47
N ALA A 9 -11.67 1.31 -24.59
CA ALA A 9 -12.55 2.23 -23.90
C ALA A 9 -13.98 2.16 -24.44
N ALA A 10 -14.15 2.03 -25.75
CA ALA A 10 -15.46 1.83 -26.37
C ALA A 10 -16.13 0.53 -25.88
N ALA A 11 -15.37 -0.56 -25.78
CA ALA A 11 -15.87 -1.83 -25.25
C ALA A 11 -16.23 -1.74 -23.76
N ALA A 12 -15.39 -1.09 -22.95
CA ALA A 12 -15.67 -0.88 -21.53
C ALA A 12 -16.91 0.00 -21.30
N LEU A 13 -17.09 1.05 -22.11
CA LEU A 13 -18.29 1.88 -22.08
C LEU A 13 -19.53 1.07 -22.44
N ALA A 14 -19.48 0.32 -23.55
CA ALA A 14 -20.59 -0.54 -23.97
C ALA A 14 -20.96 -1.58 -22.91
N ALA A 15 -19.97 -2.19 -22.26
CA ALA A 15 -20.18 -3.15 -21.19
C ALA A 15 -20.87 -2.52 -19.96
N LEU A 16 -20.46 -1.31 -19.57
CA LEU A 16 -21.10 -0.59 -18.46
C LEU A 16 -22.54 -0.19 -18.80
N THR A 17 -22.79 0.32 -20.01
CA THR A 17 -24.15 0.66 -20.48
C THR A 17 -25.05 -0.58 -20.52
N ALA A 18 -24.52 -1.73 -20.96
CA ALA A 18 -25.26 -2.98 -20.96
C ALA A 18 -25.61 -3.45 -19.53
N LEU A 19 -24.69 -3.28 -18.57
CA LEU A 19 -24.93 -3.58 -17.17
C LEU A 19 -26.00 -2.67 -16.55
N GLU A 20 -26.01 -1.38 -16.92
CA GLU A 20 -27.03 -0.41 -16.49
C GLU A 20 -28.41 -0.67 -17.10
N SER A 21 -28.45 -1.07 -18.37
CA SER A 21 -29.69 -1.25 -19.14
C SER A 21 -30.29 -2.67 -19.04
N GLY A 22 -29.63 -3.58 -18.32
CA GLY A 22 -30.05 -4.97 -18.20
C GLY A 22 -31.40 -5.14 -17.49
N ALA A 23 -32.10 -6.24 -17.77
CA ALA A 23 -33.35 -6.59 -17.08
C ALA A 23 -33.05 -7.08 -15.65
N GLY A 24 -33.01 -6.15 -14.70
CA GLY A 24 -32.81 -6.41 -13.27
C GLY A 24 -31.73 -5.52 -12.66
N GLU A 25 -31.75 -5.36 -11.34
CA GLU A 25 -30.73 -4.56 -10.66
C GLU A 25 -29.39 -5.32 -10.66
N ALA A 26 -28.38 -4.75 -11.31
CA ALA A 26 -27.01 -5.28 -11.28
C ALA A 26 -26.51 -5.42 -9.83
N ALA A 27 -25.80 -6.49 -9.51
CA ALA A 27 -25.24 -6.66 -8.17
C ALA A 27 -24.29 -5.48 -7.82
N PRO A 28 -24.27 -4.98 -6.57
CA PRO A 28 -23.48 -3.81 -6.20
C PRO A 28 -21.98 -3.92 -6.56
N LEU A 29 -21.39 -5.11 -6.43
CA LEU A 29 -19.99 -5.33 -6.77
C LEU A 29 -19.73 -5.30 -8.28
N ASP A 30 -20.70 -5.71 -9.10
CA ASP A 30 -20.55 -5.68 -10.56
C ASP A 30 -20.65 -4.25 -11.08
N ARG A 31 -21.51 -3.41 -10.48
CA ARG A 31 -21.55 -1.97 -10.72
C ARG A 31 -20.18 -1.33 -10.47
N LEU A 32 -19.58 -1.62 -9.30
CA LEU A 32 -18.27 -1.07 -8.94
C LEU A 32 -17.17 -1.54 -9.91
N ARG A 33 -17.16 -2.82 -10.28
CA ARG A 33 -16.19 -3.37 -11.25
C ARG A 33 -16.33 -2.73 -12.62
N GLY A 34 -17.56 -2.59 -13.13
CA GLY A 34 -17.83 -1.95 -14.42
C GLY A 34 -17.37 -0.49 -14.46
N ILE A 35 -17.71 0.30 -13.43
CA ILE A 35 -17.27 1.69 -13.31
C ILE A 35 -15.74 1.77 -13.28
N ARG A 36 -15.07 0.94 -12.46
CA ARG A 36 -13.61 0.94 -12.39
C ARG A 36 -12.95 0.49 -13.69
N ALA A 37 -13.53 -0.46 -14.40
CA ALA A 37 -13.04 -0.89 -15.71
C ALA A 37 -13.09 0.24 -16.74
N LEU A 38 -14.21 0.98 -16.80
CA LEU A 38 -14.34 2.15 -17.69
C LEU A 38 -13.33 3.25 -17.32
N VAL A 39 -13.18 3.58 -16.04
CA VAL A 39 -12.20 4.58 -15.59
C VAL A 39 -10.79 4.21 -16.02
N VAL A 40 -10.37 2.96 -15.81
CA VAL A 40 -9.03 2.50 -16.21
C VAL A 40 -8.84 2.56 -17.72
N ALA A 41 -9.86 2.17 -18.51
CA ALA A 41 -9.79 2.22 -19.95
C ALA A 41 -9.67 3.67 -20.47
N LEU A 42 -10.47 4.60 -19.93
CA LEU A 42 -10.40 6.02 -20.28
C LEU A 42 -9.08 6.69 -19.86
N GLU A 43 -8.53 6.32 -18.70
CA GLU A 43 -7.24 6.85 -18.24
C GLU A 43 -6.07 6.46 -19.15
N ALA A 44 -6.17 5.30 -19.81
CA ALA A 44 -5.19 4.76 -20.76
C ALA A 44 -5.49 5.13 -22.23
N ASP A 45 -6.65 5.71 -22.52
CA ASP A 45 -7.09 5.97 -23.88
C ASP A 45 -6.26 7.09 -24.55
N PRO A 46 -5.69 6.85 -25.74
CA PRO A 46 -4.93 7.87 -26.47
C PRO A 46 -5.76 9.08 -26.91
N ALA A 47 -7.09 8.96 -26.99
CA ALA A 47 -7.99 10.00 -27.45
C ALA A 47 -7.87 11.31 -26.66
N ALA A 48 -7.58 11.23 -25.35
CA ALA A 48 -7.38 12.42 -24.53
C ALA A 48 -6.13 13.21 -24.94
N LEU A 49 -5.03 12.52 -25.27
CA LEU A 49 -3.80 13.16 -25.76
C LEU A 49 -4.01 13.74 -27.17
N VAL A 50 -4.70 13.00 -28.05
CA VAL A 50 -5.04 13.48 -29.40
C VAL A 50 -5.87 14.75 -29.32
N ALA A 51 -6.95 14.76 -28.54
CA ALA A 51 -7.80 15.93 -28.35
C ALA A 51 -7.04 17.13 -27.76
N ALA A 52 -6.15 16.91 -26.79
CA ALA A 52 -5.33 17.98 -26.23
C ALA A 52 -4.38 18.59 -27.29
N ARG A 53 -3.80 17.78 -28.18
CA ARG A 53 -2.94 18.24 -29.28
C ARG A 53 -3.74 19.02 -30.32
N GLU A 54 -4.87 18.47 -30.76
CA GLU A 54 -5.77 19.14 -31.71
C GLU A 54 -6.25 20.49 -31.15
N ALA A 55 -6.52 20.59 -29.86
CA ALA A 55 -6.89 21.84 -29.20
C ALA A 55 -5.75 22.87 -29.22
N VAL A 56 -4.50 22.45 -28.93
CA VAL A 56 -3.32 23.33 -29.04
C VAL A 56 -3.13 23.79 -30.48
N ASP A 57 -3.24 22.89 -31.46
CA ASP A 57 -3.11 23.19 -32.88
C ASP A 57 -4.21 24.16 -33.37
N ALA A 58 -5.41 24.08 -32.78
CA ALA A 58 -6.51 25.01 -32.99
C ALA A 58 -6.35 26.35 -32.24
N GLY A 59 -5.27 26.52 -31.46
CA GLY A 59 -4.96 27.76 -30.74
C GLY A 59 -5.56 27.87 -29.34
N ALA A 60 -6.12 26.80 -28.78
CA ALA A 60 -6.60 26.79 -27.41
C ALA A 60 -5.44 26.95 -26.42
N SER A 61 -5.69 27.63 -25.31
CA SER A 61 -4.69 27.75 -24.25
C SER A 61 -4.67 26.48 -23.39
N TRP A 62 -3.56 26.29 -22.65
CA TRP A 62 -3.49 25.22 -21.66
C TRP A 62 -4.46 25.40 -20.49
N ASP A 63 -4.94 26.63 -20.25
CA ASP A 63 -5.96 26.89 -19.23
C ASP A 63 -7.33 26.37 -19.72
N ASP A 64 -7.67 26.58 -21.00
CA ASP A 64 -8.89 26.05 -21.63
C ASP A 64 -8.91 24.52 -21.63
N ILE A 65 -7.78 23.90 -21.99
CA ILE A 65 -7.62 22.44 -22.00
C ILE A 65 -7.74 21.87 -20.58
N ALA A 66 -7.17 22.56 -19.59
CA ALA A 66 -7.24 22.12 -18.20
C ALA A 66 -8.66 22.23 -17.63
N ASP A 67 -9.37 23.31 -17.94
CA ASP A 67 -10.78 23.49 -17.56
C ASP A 67 -11.64 22.37 -18.15
N ALA A 68 -11.53 22.11 -19.46
CA ALA A 68 -12.25 21.03 -20.13
C ALA A 68 -11.95 19.63 -19.54
N ALA A 69 -10.74 19.42 -19.04
CA ALA A 69 -10.31 18.16 -18.43
C ALA A 69 -10.58 18.07 -16.92
N GLY A 70 -11.06 19.14 -16.27
CA GLY A 70 -11.18 19.20 -14.81
C GLY A 70 -9.85 19.09 -14.07
N LEU A 71 -8.77 19.60 -14.67
CA LEU A 71 -7.41 19.58 -14.14
C LEU A 71 -6.91 20.98 -13.84
N SER A 72 -5.79 21.10 -13.11
CA SER A 72 -5.02 22.34 -13.12
C SER A 72 -4.20 22.46 -14.41
N ALA A 73 -3.91 23.68 -14.85
CA ALA A 73 -3.07 23.94 -16.02
C ALA A 73 -1.70 23.25 -15.94
N SER A 74 -1.08 23.23 -14.76
CA SER A 74 0.18 22.51 -14.53
C SER A 74 0.02 21.00 -14.67
N ALA A 75 -1.09 20.42 -14.21
CA ALA A 75 -1.36 18.99 -14.36
C ALA A 75 -1.63 18.61 -15.82
N ALA A 76 -2.39 19.44 -16.56
CA ALA A 76 -2.63 19.24 -17.99
C ALA A 76 -1.32 19.29 -18.80
N LYS A 77 -0.49 20.32 -18.58
CA LYS A 77 0.85 20.41 -19.20
C LYS A 77 1.74 19.23 -18.83
N TYR A 78 1.77 18.84 -17.56
CA TYR A 78 2.55 17.67 -17.12
C TYR A 78 2.08 16.38 -17.79
N ARG A 79 0.78 16.26 -18.10
CA ARG A 79 0.21 15.06 -18.70
C ARG A 79 0.41 15.01 -20.22
N TRP A 80 0.30 16.14 -20.92
CA TRP A 80 0.15 16.15 -22.38
C TRP A 80 1.07 17.11 -23.14
N ALA A 81 1.82 17.98 -22.47
CA ALA A 81 2.78 18.83 -23.16
C ALA A 81 4.05 18.05 -23.54
N GLY A 82 4.44 18.18 -24.81
CA GLY A 82 5.61 17.54 -25.41
C GLY A 82 5.24 16.55 -26.53
N ASP A 83 6.27 16.03 -27.19
CA ASP A 83 6.15 14.90 -28.10
C ASP A 83 5.92 13.57 -27.34
N ASP A 84 5.62 12.50 -28.08
CA ASP A 84 5.33 11.19 -27.51
C ASP A 84 6.51 10.62 -26.71
N ASP A 85 7.75 10.82 -27.20
CA ASP A 85 8.96 10.34 -26.55
C ASP A 85 9.17 11.04 -25.19
N THR A 86 9.01 12.36 -25.13
CA THR A 86 9.10 13.14 -23.89
C THR A 86 8.05 12.73 -22.87
N ILE A 87 6.82 12.44 -23.33
CA ILE A 87 5.75 11.98 -22.46
C ILE A 87 6.05 10.56 -21.95
N ALA A 88 6.50 9.65 -22.83
CA ALA A 88 6.86 8.29 -22.47
C ALA A 88 8.01 8.25 -21.46
N ASP A 89 9.05 9.06 -21.66
CA ASP A 89 10.19 9.19 -20.75
C ASP A 89 9.76 9.69 -19.37
N ARG A 90 8.87 10.69 -19.32
CA ARG A 90 8.32 11.22 -18.06
C ARG A 90 7.53 10.16 -17.30
N GLN A 91 6.73 9.36 -18.01
CA GLN A 91 5.99 8.25 -17.41
C GLN A 91 6.94 7.17 -16.91
N GLU A 92 7.95 6.79 -17.69
CA GLU A 92 8.90 5.76 -17.32
C GLU A 92 9.78 6.18 -16.15
N ALA A 93 10.27 7.43 -16.13
CA ALA A 93 10.96 7.99 -14.98
C ALA A 93 10.11 7.93 -13.70
N SER A 94 8.79 8.16 -13.83
CA SER A 94 7.86 8.06 -12.70
C SER A 94 7.62 6.62 -12.25
N ARG A 95 7.52 5.65 -13.17
CA ARG A 95 7.43 4.22 -12.85
C ARG A 95 8.73 3.73 -12.22
N ARG A 96 9.88 4.14 -12.75
CA ARG A 96 11.21 3.83 -12.24
C ARG A 96 11.38 4.32 -10.80
N ARG A 97 11.02 5.57 -10.50
CA ARG A 97 11.02 6.10 -9.13
C ARG A 97 10.16 5.28 -8.16
N LYS A 98 9.02 4.75 -8.60
CA LYS A 98 8.16 3.88 -7.78
C LYS A 98 8.80 2.50 -7.56
N ARG A 99 9.42 1.90 -8.59
CA ARG A 99 10.07 0.59 -8.51
C ARG A 99 11.37 0.63 -7.70
N GLU A 100 12.16 1.68 -7.85
CA GLU A 100 13.48 1.85 -7.23
C GLU A 100 13.40 2.44 -5.81
N ARG A 101 12.20 2.82 -5.32
CA ARG A 101 12.05 3.36 -3.97
C ARG A 101 12.54 2.30 -2.98
N PRO A 102 13.69 2.53 -2.29
CA PRO A 102 14.16 1.58 -1.28
C PRO A 102 13.07 1.46 -0.21
N SER A 103 12.84 0.25 0.28
CA SER A 103 11.95 0.04 1.43
C SER A 103 12.37 0.99 2.53
N SER A 104 11.43 1.82 3.02
CA SER A 104 11.69 2.69 4.17
C SER A 104 11.78 1.91 5.48
N VAL A 105 11.83 0.58 5.43
CA VAL A 105 12.05 -0.27 6.60
C VAL A 105 13.56 -0.48 6.74
N PRO A 106 14.18 -0.01 7.82
CA PRO A 106 15.59 -0.31 8.09
C PRO A 106 15.79 -1.83 8.15
N THR A 107 16.83 -2.33 7.46
CA THR A 107 17.12 -3.76 7.35
C THR A 107 17.73 -4.35 8.62
N ASP A 108 18.33 -3.50 9.46
CA ASP A 108 19.16 -3.92 10.60
C ASP A 108 18.41 -3.83 11.93
N LEU A 109 17.09 -4.05 11.92
CA LEU A 109 16.28 -4.08 13.14
C LEU A 109 16.29 -5.49 13.74
N PRO A 110 16.53 -5.66 15.06
CA PRO A 110 16.53 -6.98 15.67
C PRO A 110 15.12 -7.59 15.67
N GLY A 111 15.05 -8.93 15.70
CA GLY A 111 13.82 -9.70 15.48
C GLY A 111 13.38 -9.72 14.03
N GLU A 112 12.27 -10.38 13.71
CA GLU A 112 11.67 -10.43 12.38
C GLU A 112 10.48 -9.47 12.29
N SER A 113 10.10 -8.98 11.11
CA SER A 113 8.78 -8.36 10.94
C SER A 113 7.68 -9.43 11.06
N VAL A 114 6.45 -9.02 11.33
CA VAL A 114 5.29 -9.94 11.40
C VAL A 114 5.15 -10.75 10.10
N SER A 115 5.41 -10.13 8.95
CA SER A 115 5.34 -10.79 7.64
C SER A 115 6.47 -11.79 7.43
N GLU A 116 7.67 -11.50 7.92
CA GLU A 116 8.81 -12.43 7.88
C GLU A 116 8.54 -13.64 8.79
N ALA A 117 8.11 -13.40 10.03
CA ALA A 117 7.74 -14.46 10.97
C ALA A 117 6.60 -15.34 10.44
N ALA A 118 5.60 -14.73 9.80
CA ALA A 118 4.51 -15.44 9.15
C ALA A 118 5.03 -16.36 8.04
N ARG A 119 5.91 -15.85 7.17
CA ARG A 119 6.53 -16.64 6.11
C ARG A 119 7.37 -17.79 6.67
N ARG A 120 8.18 -17.53 7.71
CA ARG A 120 9.03 -18.54 8.34
C ARG A 120 8.23 -19.68 8.97
N LEU A 121 7.09 -19.36 9.59
CA LEU A 121 6.23 -20.35 10.24
C LEU A 121 5.17 -20.95 9.32
N GLY A 122 5.08 -20.54 8.05
CA GLY A 122 4.05 -20.99 7.12
C GLY A 122 2.63 -20.54 7.52
N LEU A 123 2.51 -19.38 8.16
CA LEU A 123 1.27 -18.83 8.70
C LEU A 123 0.88 -17.55 7.98
N THR A 124 -0.35 -17.09 8.24
CA THR A 124 -0.76 -15.73 7.87
C THR A 124 -0.24 -14.70 8.90
N PRO A 125 0.00 -13.44 8.51
CA PRO A 125 0.34 -12.37 9.47
C PRO A 125 -0.68 -12.23 10.61
N GLN A 126 -1.96 -12.46 10.32
CA GLN A 126 -3.01 -12.43 11.33
C GLN A 126 -2.85 -13.52 12.39
N ALA A 127 -2.41 -14.72 11.99
CA ALA A 127 -2.12 -15.79 12.93
C ALA A 127 -0.91 -15.46 13.84
N ILE A 128 0.07 -14.71 13.34
CA ILE A 128 1.16 -14.20 14.18
C ILE A 128 0.65 -13.21 15.22
N TYR A 129 -0.18 -12.24 14.84
CA TYR A 129 -0.80 -11.31 15.81
C TYR A 129 -1.57 -12.05 16.90
N GLN A 130 -2.35 -13.08 16.53
CA GLN A 130 -3.07 -13.90 17.51
C GLN A 130 -2.13 -14.63 18.47
N ARG A 131 -0.99 -15.16 17.98
CA ARG A 131 0.01 -15.81 18.82
C ARG A 131 0.69 -14.83 19.78
N VAL A 132 0.98 -13.61 19.31
CA VAL A 132 1.50 -12.53 20.16
C VAL A 132 0.52 -12.20 21.28
N THR A 133 -0.76 -11.99 20.96
CA THR A 133 -1.80 -11.72 21.97
C THR A 133 -1.94 -12.86 22.98
N ARG A 134 -1.72 -14.10 22.55
CA ARG A 134 -1.76 -15.30 23.41
C ARG A 134 -0.46 -15.53 24.18
N GLY A 135 0.54 -14.65 24.06
CA GLY A 135 1.84 -14.80 24.71
C GLY A 135 2.69 -15.95 24.18
N LEU A 136 2.33 -16.53 23.02
CA LEU A 136 3.05 -17.66 22.41
C LEU A 136 4.26 -17.22 21.59
N VAL A 137 4.32 -15.94 21.25
CA VAL A 137 5.37 -15.32 20.44
C VAL A 137 5.66 -13.96 21.05
N GLU A 138 6.93 -13.66 21.28
CA GLU A 138 7.33 -12.36 21.80
C GLU A 138 7.32 -11.31 20.69
N ALA A 139 6.73 -10.14 20.95
CA ALA A 139 6.81 -9.01 20.04
C ALA A 139 7.17 -7.74 20.79
N ARG A 140 8.15 -7.00 20.28
CA ARG A 140 8.59 -5.70 20.80
C ARG A 140 8.37 -4.62 19.76
N THR A 141 8.09 -3.41 20.22
CA THR A 141 8.16 -2.22 19.36
C THR A 141 9.56 -1.64 19.47
N ILE A 142 10.24 -1.47 18.33
CA ILE A 142 11.53 -0.79 18.26
C ILE A 142 11.30 0.60 17.67
N THR A 143 11.75 1.62 18.40
CA THR A 143 11.68 3.02 17.98
C THR A 143 13.07 3.46 17.55
N LEU A 144 13.22 3.96 16.32
CA LEU A 144 14.47 4.51 15.81
C LEU A 144 14.68 5.96 16.29
N PRO A 145 15.93 6.48 16.22
CA PRO A 145 16.23 7.87 16.56
C PRO A 145 15.45 8.91 15.77
N ASP A 146 14.95 8.56 14.58
CA ASP A 146 14.10 9.43 13.75
C ASP A 146 12.60 9.39 14.12
N GLY A 147 12.25 8.70 15.21
CA GLY A 147 10.90 8.59 15.75
C GLY A 147 10.04 7.50 15.11
N ARG A 148 10.51 6.80 14.07
CA ARG A 148 9.75 5.71 13.45
C ARG A 148 9.74 4.48 14.34
N SER A 149 8.58 3.84 14.47
CA SER A 149 8.38 2.65 15.31
C SER A 149 8.00 1.43 14.47
N TYR A 150 8.62 0.29 14.77
CA TYR A 150 8.43 -0.96 14.03
C TYR A 150 8.11 -2.10 15.00
N LYS A 151 7.12 -2.92 14.66
CA LYS A 151 6.82 -4.17 15.39
C LYS A 151 7.79 -5.25 14.94
N ARG A 152 8.50 -5.84 15.91
CA ARG A 152 9.47 -6.92 15.69
C ARG A 152 9.11 -8.12 16.55
N VAL A 153 9.14 -9.28 15.92
CA VAL A 153 8.75 -10.58 16.44
C VAL A 153 10.01 -11.37 16.73
N PHE A 154 10.10 -11.91 17.95
CA PHE A 154 11.21 -12.74 18.40
C PHE A 154 10.67 -14.15 18.55
N LEU A 155 11.25 -15.06 17.79
CA LEU A 155 10.88 -16.47 17.78
C LEU A 155 12.06 -17.25 18.36
N THR A 156 11.81 -18.03 19.41
CA THR A 156 12.82 -18.96 19.95
C THR A 156 13.08 -20.04 18.90
N ASP A 157 14.33 -20.20 18.49
CA ASP A 157 14.72 -21.28 17.57
C ASP A 157 14.73 -22.61 18.33
N PRO A 158 14.09 -23.69 17.86
CA PRO A 158 14.30 -25.02 18.43
C PRO A 158 15.73 -25.56 18.24
N ALA A 159 16.59 -24.89 17.45
CA ALA A 159 17.99 -25.29 17.23
C ALA A 159 19.00 -24.72 18.24
N ASP A 160 18.57 -24.01 19.29
CA ASP A 160 19.47 -23.40 20.29
C ASP A 160 19.17 -23.95 21.70
N PRO A 161 19.84 -25.04 22.15
CA PRO A 161 19.60 -25.64 23.46
C PRO A 161 20.21 -24.87 24.64
N ASP A 162 20.98 -23.80 24.39
CA ASP A 162 21.68 -23.04 25.44
C ASP A 162 20.90 -21.81 25.94
N GLY A 163 19.57 -21.97 26.05
CA GLY A 163 18.69 -21.09 26.82
C GLY A 163 18.92 -21.22 28.33
N GLY A 164 20.15 -20.96 28.79
CA GLY A 164 20.52 -20.46 30.12
C GLY A 164 19.73 -20.97 31.32
N GLY A 165 19.59 -22.29 31.48
CA GLY A 165 19.30 -22.92 32.76
C GLY A 165 20.61 -23.39 33.40
N ALA A 166 21.27 -22.55 34.18
CA ALA A 166 22.39 -22.96 35.03
C ALA A 166 22.17 -22.44 36.45
N ASP A 167 21.72 -23.39 37.27
CA ASP A 167 21.62 -23.36 38.72
C ASP A 167 23.02 -23.23 39.34
N ALA A 168 23.20 -22.31 40.29
CA ALA A 168 24.36 -22.27 41.19
C ALA A 168 24.01 -21.50 42.47
N THR A 169 23.39 -22.22 43.40
CA THR A 169 23.67 -22.26 44.84
C THR A 169 24.67 -21.22 45.37
N GLY A 170 24.17 -20.28 46.17
CA GLY A 170 24.98 -19.37 46.98
C GLY A 170 24.23 -18.99 48.26
N ALA A 171 24.52 -19.69 49.35
CA ALA A 171 23.99 -19.43 50.67
C ALA A 171 24.36 -18.02 51.18
N GLY A 172 23.40 -17.32 51.74
CA GLY A 172 23.58 -16.03 52.41
C GLY A 172 22.46 -15.77 53.40
N VAL A 173 22.71 -16.13 54.65
CA VAL A 173 21.90 -15.89 55.85
C VAL A 173 21.75 -14.39 56.11
N GLY A 174 20.56 -13.96 56.56
CA GLY A 174 20.39 -12.74 57.35
C GLY A 174 19.08 -11.98 57.13
N THR A 175 18.12 -12.18 58.05
CA THR A 175 17.27 -11.17 58.76
C THR A 175 16.72 -9.99 57.94
N ASP A 176 15.50 -9.50 58.07
CA ASP A 176 14.40 -9.54 59.04
C ASP A 176 13.45 -8.41 58.54
N THR A 177 12.22 -8.35 59.06
CA THR A 177 11.32 -7.20 59.04
C THR A 177 10.44 -6.97 57.80
N THR A 178 9.20 -7.47 57.91
CA THR A 178 7.93 -6.72 57.90
C THR A 178 7.84 -5.45 57.03
N ASP A 179 6.90 -5.39 56.09
CA ASP A 179 5.56 -4.80 56.30
C ASP A 179 4.86 -4.47 54.97
N ARG A 180 3.53 -4.62 55.01
CA ARG A 180 2.49 -3.91 54.26
C ARG A 180 2.31 -4.07 52.73
N VAL A 181 1.31 -4.90 52.45
CA VAL A 181 0.25 -4.69 51.45
C VAL A 181 -0.51 -3.38 51.73
N PRO A 182 -0.88 -2.62 50.69
CA PRO A 182 -2.17 -1.96 50.66
C PRO A 182 -3.06 -2.52 49.53
N PRO A 183 -4.38 -2.68 49.78
CA PRO A 183 -5.32 -3.14 48.76
C PRO A 183 -5.66 -2.01 47.79
N ALA A 184 -5.98 -2.40 46.55
CA ALA A 184 -6.79 -1.60 45.65
C ALA A 184 -8.26 -1.80 46.01
N GLU A 185 -8.98 -0.71 46.31
CA GLU A 185 -10.43 -0.63 46.14
C GLU A 185 -10.82 0.80 45.75
N GLY A 186 -11.79 0.92 44.84
CA GLY A 186 -12.63 2.12 44.64
C GLY A 186 -12.41 2.86 43.34
#